data_AF-A0AA96I5A5-F1
#
_entry.id   AF-A0AA96I5A5-F1
#
_cell.length_a   1.000
_cell.length_b   1.000
_cell.length_c   1.000
_cell.angle_alpha   90.00
_cell.angle_beta   90.00
_cell.angle_gamma   90.00
#
_symmetry.space_group_name_H-M   'P 1'
#
loop_
_entity.id
_entity.type
_entity.pdbx_description
1 polymer ?
#
loop_
_entity_poly.entity_id
_entity_poly.type
_entity_poly.pdbx_seq_one_letter_code
_entity_poly.pdbx_strand_id
1 'polypeptide(L)'
;MDIFNNREIAIGLWLLAISIYVFLSPKMIEVKSSFRHLLSAFFVKQIMSVLGLMIVYIIFVIYFLSEMDLWNVEQIKNTVFWCVSVGFMSLFKIESIKKDKSFFKHSVVYNLKLLAILQFIVGVYTFPIWIEILLVPILALIGAMSAIVEGNKKYHQLKTILEYCLSIFGIILIIYTLYMLTTNFSEFGNKKTGYDFFIPSLLTLFYLPFLFFILVYSTYEQVFIRLRFSIKNRLYRNLAKIYAFVLFNVQIGLLERWSFHVARIKVESHTDLIESFRHIFKVRKAEKNHLIVPIDQGWNPYQAKEFLSCEGLNTGFYNNIFEDEWFASSPMKEFSDGIIPDNIAYYIEGSEKIAKVLKLKVNVNDARRIHQSCEKLESIAEVLSVSSVGLSLSEQMKSAILGCNPYFEEVEGKTIKLIVEHWSNYKFNGLDLKFMISSI
;
A
#
# COMPACT_ATOMS: atom_id res chain seq x y z
N MET A 1 -13.77 -21.21 -35.92
CA MET A 1 -13.67 -20.83 -34.49
C MET A 1 -13.13 -19.42 -34.47
N ASP A 2 -13.98 -18.44 -34.14
CA ASP A 2 -13.52 -17.06 -34.00
C ASP A 2 -12.60 -16.96 -32.78
N ILE A 3 -11.33 -16.63 -33.03
CA ILE A 3 -10.27 -16.56 -32.02
C ILE A 3 -10.54 -15.40 -31.04
N PHE A 4 -11.20 -14.35 -31.52
CA PHE A 4 -11.49 -13.12 -30.78
C PHE A 4 -12.99 -12.87 -30.67
N ASN A 5 -13.43 -12.36 -29.51
CA ASN A 5 -14.80 -11.92 -29.31
C ASN A 5 -15.00 -10.50 -29.86
N ASN A 6 -16.25 -10.06 -30.01
CA ASN A 6 -16.56 -8.75 -30.61
C ASN A 6 -15.91 -7.59 -29.87
N ARG A 7 -15.78 -7.69 -28.54
CA ARG A 7 -15.16 -6.67 -27.70
C ARG A 7 -13.66 -6.54 -27.98
N GLU A 8 -12.95 -7.66 -28.06
CA GLU A 8 -11.52 -7.68 -28.37
C GLU A 8 -11.25 -7.16 -29.77
N ILE A 9 -12.11 -7.48 -30.75
CA ILE A 9 -12.04 -6.93 -32.10
C ILE A 9 -12.22 -5.41 -32.05
N ALA A 10 -13.23 -4.91 -31.34
CA ALA A 10 -13.47 -3.47 -31.19
C ALA A 10 -12.30 -2.74 -30.50
N ILE A 11 -11.76 -3.31 -29.42
CA ILE A 11 -10.58 -2.78 -28.72
C ILE A 11 -9.37 -2.77 -29.66
N GLY A 12 -9.13 -3.87 -30.38
CA GLY A 12 -8.04 -4.00 -31.33
C GLY A 12 -8.12 -2.97 -32.46
N LEU A 13 -9.32 -2.73 -33.01
CA LEU A 13 -9.56 -1.71 -34.04
C LEU A 13 -9.21 -0.30 -33.55
N TRP A 14 -9.67 0.07 -32.35
CA TRP A 14 -9.36 1.39 -31.77
C TRP A 14 -7.89 1.53 -31.39
N LEU A 15 -7.28 0.51 -30.79
CA LEU A 15 -5.85 0.52 -30.48
C LEU A 15 -5.00 0.68 -31.74
N LEU A 16 -5.38 0.01 -32.83
CA LEU A 16 -4.70 0.13 -34.11
C LEU A 16 -4.87 1.54 -34.69
N ALA A 17 -6.09 2.09 -34.69
CA ALA A 17 -6.36 3.45 -35.16
C ALA A 17 -5.57 4.51 -34.37
N ILE A 18 -5.58 4.42 -33.04
CA ILE A 18 -4.81 5.31 -32.16
C ILE A 18 -3.31 5.15 -32.39
N SER A 19 -2.81 3.91 -32.50
CA SER A 19 -1.39 3.65 -32.76
C SER A 19 -0.95 4.26 -34.08
N ILE A 20 -1.71 4.06 -35.16
CA ILE A 20 -1.44 4.67 -36.47
C ILE A 20 -1.41 6.19 -36.36
N TYR A 21 -2.40 6.80 -35.70
CA TYR A 21 -2.44 8.24 -35.49
C TYR A 21 -1.21 8.74 -34.72
N VAL A 22 -0.85 8.08 -33.61
CA VAL A 22 0.32 8.44 -32.82
C VAL A 22 1.58 8.32 -33.67
N PHE A 23 1.79 7.21 -34.40
CA PHE A 23 3.00 6.98 -35.20
C PHE A 23 3.14 7.90 -36.41
N LEU A 24 2.04 8.19 -37.12
CA LEU A 24 2.08 9.02 -38.35
C LEU A 24 1.97 10.52 -38.07
N SER A 25 1.34 10.92 -36.97
CA SER A 25 1.14 12.35 -36.68
C SER A 25 2.47 13.04 -36.30
N PRO A 26 2.82 14.16 -36.93
CA PRO A 26 3.97 14.98 -36.54
C PRO A 26 3.74 15.74 -35.24
N LYS A 27 2.49 15.88 -34.77
CA LYS A 27 2.13 16.55 -33.52
C LYS A 27 2.39 15.69 -32.26
N MET A 28 2.68 14.41 -32.42
CA MET A 28 2.76 13.43 -31.32
C MET A 28 4.21 13.04 -30.97
N ILE A 29 5.18 13.91 -31.24
CA ILE A 29 6.61 13.64 -31.01
C ILE A 29 6.90 13.40 -29.52
N GLU A 30 6.34 14.21 -28.62
CA GLU A 30 6.51 14.07 -27.17
C GLU A 30 5.92 12.76 -26.64
N VAL A 31 4.75 12.34 -27.18
CA VAL A 31 4.11 11.07 -26.83
C VAL A 31 4.97 9.90 -27.28
N LYS A 32 5.52 9.92 -28.51
CA LYS A 32 6.43 8.87 -29.00
C LYS A 32 7.68 8.76 -28.14
N SER A 33 8.28 9.90 -27.81
CA SER A 33 9.44 10.00 -26.93
C SER A 33 9.15 9.39 -25.55
N SER A 34 8.07 9.83 -24.91
CA SER A 34 7.65 9.37 -23.58
C SER A 34 7.33 7.88 -23.59
N PHE A 35 6.63 7.40 -24.62
CA PHE A 35 6.32 5.98 -24.80
C PHE A 35 7.60 5.15 -24.95
N ARG A 36 8.60 5.64 -25.70
CA ARG A 36 9.89 4.96 -25.84
C ARG A 36 10.65 4.88 -24.51
N HIS A 37 10.65 5.94 -23.72
CA HIS A 37 11.26 5.95 -22.40
C HIS A 37 10.54 5.01 -21.42
N LEU A 38 9.21 4.98 -21.47
CA LEU A 38 8.40 4.08 -20.66
C LEU A 38 8.65 2.62 -21.06
N LEU A 39 8.69 2.33 -22.36
CA LEU A 39 9.00 1.00 -22.87
C LEU A 39 10.41 0.55 -22.46
N SER A 40 11.42 1.42 -22.60
CA SER A 40 12.79 1.08 -22.19
C SER A 40 12.91 0.85 -20.68
N ALA A 41 12.12 1.53 -19.85
CA ALA A 41 12.07 1.29 -18.41
C ALA A 41 11.59 -0.13 -18.07
N PHE A 42 10.70 -0.73 -18.85
CA PHE A 42 10.27 -2.13 -18.65
C PHE A 42 11.37 -3.16 -18.94
N PHE A 43 12.32 -2.83 -19.81
CA PHE A 43 13.42 -3.73 -20.20
C PHE A 43 14.64 -3.67 -19.28
N VAL A 44 14.49 -3.11 -18.08
CA VAL A 44 15.52 -3.15 -17.05
C VAL A 44 15.66 -4.59 -16.52
N LYS A 45 16.90 -5.05 -16.33
CA LYS A 45 17.24 -6.45 -15.98
C LYS A 45 16.44 -6.98 -14.77
N GLN A 46 16.22 -6.15 -13.76
CA GLN A 46 15.47 -6.49 -12.55
C GLN A 46 13.99 -6.79 -12.87
N ILE A 47 13.34 -5.94 -13.67
CA ILE A 47 11.94 -6.12 -14.08
C ILE A 47 11.82 -7.36 -14.96
N MET A 48 12.72 -7.51 -15.94
CA MET A 48 12.75 -8.69 -16.82
C MET A 48 12.96 -9.99 -16.04
N SER A 49 13.80 -9.98 -15.00
CA SER A 49 13.99 -11.16 -14.15
C SER A 49 12.72 -11.55 -13.40
N VAL A 50 12.01 -10.58 -12.83
CA VAL A 50 10.74 -10.84 -12.10
C VAL A 50 9.66 -11.33 -13.07
N LEU A 51 9.53 -10.70 -14.25
CA LEU A 51 8.59 -11.13 -15.27
C LEU A 51 8.92 -12.51 -15.85
N GLY A 52 10.20 -12.81 -16.06
CA GLY A 52 10.64 -14.14 -16.48
C GLY A 52 10.28 -15.21 -15.45
N LEU A 53 10.55 -14.95 -14.16
CA LEU A 53 10.14 -15.84 -13.07
C LEU A 53 8.62 -16.01 -13.00
N MET A 54 7.87 -14.93 -13.22
CA MET A 54 6.40 -14.97 -13.26
C MET A 54 5.91 -15.90 -14.37
N ILE A 55 6.45 -15.78 -15.58
CA ILE A 55 6.07 -16.62 -16.72
C ILE A 55 6.40 -18.09 -16.44
N VAL A 56 7.61 -18.39 -15.95
CA VAL A 56 8.02 -19.76 -15.58
C VAL A 56 7.07 -20.35 -14.54
N TYR A 57 6.73 -19.57 -13.50
CA TYR A 57 5.80 -20.01 -12.47
C TYR A 57 4.39 -20.25 -13.02
N ILE A 58 3.90 -19.37 -13.89
CA ILE A 58 2.58 -19.54 -14.52
C ILE A 58 2.55 -20.79 -15.40
N ILE A 59 3.60 -21.07 -16.17
CA ILE A 59 3.71 -22.31 -16.96
C ILE A 59 3.62 -23.54 -16.04
N PHE A 60 4.31 -23.51 -14.90
CA PHE A 60 4.21 -24.58 -13.89
C PHE A 60 2.78 -24.73 -13.33
N VAL A 61 2.10 -23.61 -13.02
CA VAL A 61 0.71 -23.64 -12.56
C VAL A 61 -0.23 -24.20 -13.63
N ILE A 62 -0.08 -23.79 -14.89
CA ILE A 62 -0.86 -24.30 -16.02
C ILE A 62 -0.66 -25.81 -16.16
N TYR A 63 0.58 -26.27 -16.09
CA TYR A 63 0.90 -27.70 -16.13
C TYR A 63 0.19 -28.45 -15.01
N PHE A 64 0.29 -27.97 -13.76
CA PHE A 64 -0.37 -28.56 -12.61
C PHE A 64 -1.91 -28.57 -12.74
N LEU A 65 -2.52 -27.49 -13.21
CA LEU A 65 -3.96 -27.42 -13.45
C LEU A 65 -4.40 -28.34 -14.60
N SER A 66 -3.56 -28.52 -15.62
CA SER A 66 -3.82 -29.44 -16.73
C SER A 66 -3.84 -30.90 -16.27
N GLU A 67 -2.93 -31.30 -15.38
CA GLU A 67 -2.91 -32.65 -14.78
C GLU A 67 -4.16 -32.94 -13.92
N MET A 68 -4.78 -31.90 -13.37
CA MET A 68 -6.03 -32.01 -12.59
C MET A 68 -7.30 -31.95 -13.47
N ASP A 69 -7.18 -31.94 -14.80
CA ASP A 69 -8.27 -31.66 -15.75
C ASP A 69 -8.97 -30.30 -15.51
N LEU A 70 -8.30 -29.37 -14.82
CA LEU A 70 -8.82 -28.04 -14.49
C LEU A 70 -8.41 -26.97 -15.52
N TRP A 71 -7.54 -27.30 -16.49
CA TRP A 71 -7.12 -26.41 -17.56
C TRP A 71 -6.95 -27.17 -18.88
N ASN A 72 -7.24 -26.51 -20.01
CA ASN A 72 -7.00 -27.05 -21.35
C ASN A 72 -6.46 -25.98 -22.31
N VAL A 73 -6.02 -26.39 -23.50
CA VAL A 73 -5.39 -25.50 -24.51
C VAL A 73 -6.30 -24.34 -24.94
N GLU A 74 -7.63 -24.51 -24.87
CA GLU A 74 -8.58 -23.44 -25.21
C GLU A 74 -8.48 -22.26 -24.23
N GLN A 75 -7.96 -22.48 -23.02
CA GLN A 75 -7.81 -21.48 -21.96
C GLN A 75 -6.52 -20.65 -22.04
N ILE A 76 -5.67 -20.87 -23.06
CA ILE A 76 -4.45 -20.07 -23.28
C ILE A 76 -4.79 -18.58 -23.33
N LYS A 77 -5.83 -18.21 -24.06
CA LYS A 77 -6.26 -16.83 -24.21
C LYS A 77 -6.62 -16.19 -22.87
N ASN A 78 -7.46 -16.86 -22.07
CA ASN A 78 -7.86 -16.38 -20.74
C ASN A 78 -6.65 -16.26 -19.80
N THR A 79 -5.72 -17.20 -19.90
CA THR A 79 -4.47 -17.19 -19.12
C THR A 79 -3.60 -15.99 -19.48
N VAL A 80 -3.43 -15.68 -20.77
CA VAL A 80 -2.67 -14.50 -21.22
C VAL A 80 -3.33 -13.21 -20.76
N PHE A 81 -4.65 -13.08 -20.93
CA PHE A 81 -5.38 -11.91 -20.43
C PHE A 81 -5.23 -11.76 -18.91
N TRP A 82 -5.42 -12.83 -18.15
CA TRP A 82 -5.28 -12.82 -16.69
C TRP A 82 -3.84 -12.47 -16.26
N CYS A 83 -2.84 -12.97 -16.97
CA CYS A 83 -1.42 -12.69 -16.72
C CYS A 83 -1.11 -11.20 -16.88
N VAL A 84 -1.59 -10.57 -17.95
CA VAL A 84 -1.38 -9.14 -18.22
C VAL A 84 -2.22 -8.25 -17.30
N SER A 85 -3.43 -8.68 -16.92
CA SER A 85 -4.32 -7.91 -16.04
C SER A 85 -3.95 -8.11 -14.56
N VAL A 86 -4.38 -9.23 -13.97
CA VAL A 86 -4.28 -9.52 -12.54
C VAL A 86 -2.85 -9.89 -12.15
N GLY A 87 -2.19 -10.74 -12.94
CA GLY A 87 -0.83 -11.24 -12.67
C GLY A 87 0.21 -10.12 -12.60
N PHE A 88 0.24 -9.26 -13.61
CA PHE A 88 1.15 -8.12 -13.67
C PHE A 88 0.77 -6.98 -12.71
N MET A 89 -0.52 -6.60 -12.63
CA MET A 89 -0.96 -5.49 -11.76
C MET A 89 -0.68 -5.76 -10.28
N SER A 90 -0.78 -7.01 -9.85
CA SER A 90 -0.50 -7.39 -8.46
C SER A 90 0.97 -7.23 -8.07
N LEU A 91 1.92 -7.28 -9.02
CA LEU A 91 3.34 -6.99 -8.75
C LEU A 91 3.56 -5.54 -8.30
N PHE A 92 2.82 -4.57 -8.84
CA PHE A 92 2.90 -3.17 -8.41
C PHE A 92 2.32 -2.93 -7.03
N LYS A 93 1.41 -3.80 -6.56
CA LYS A 93 0.79 -3.70 -5.24
C LYS A 93 1.62 -4.35 -4.14
N ILE A 94 2.79 -4.94 -4.43
CA ILE A 94 3.61 -5.63 -3.42
C ILE A 94 4.04 -4.70 -2.27
N GLU A 95 4.38 -3.44 -2.56
CA GLU A 95 4.77 -2.48 -1.52
C GLU A 95 3.61 -2.07 -0.61
N SER A 96 2.38 -1.98 -1.13
CA SER A 96 1.20 -1.72 -0.30
C SER A 96 0.84 -2.95 0.54
N ILE A 97 1.02 -4.16 0.00
CA ILE A 97 0.86 -5.43 0.73
C ILE A 97 1.81 -5.52 1.92
N LYS A 98 3.04 -5.04 1.76
CA LYS A 98 4.08 -5.09 2.80
C LYS A 98 3.73 -4.28 4.06
N LYS A 99 3.04 -3.16 3.89
CA LYS A 99 2.74 -2.21 4.98
C LYS A 99 1.65 -2.69 5.94
N ASP A 100 0.79 -3.60 5.52
CA ASP A 100 -0.33 -4.08 6.32
C ASP A 100 -0.41 -5.62 6.30
N LYS A 101 -0.21 -6.24 7.48
CA LYS A 101 -0.21 -7.70 7.62
C LYS A 101 -1.60 -8.31 7.43
N SER A 102 -2.67 -7.55 7.70
CA SER A 102 -4.06 -7.95 7.43
C SER A 102 -4.39 -7.83 5.94
N PHE A 103 -3.71 -6.94 5.23
CA PHE A 103 -3.90 -6.66 3.81
C PHE A 103 -3.66 -7.88 2.92
N PHE A 104 -2.70 -8.74 3.24
CA PHE A 104 -2.46 -9.93 2.40
C PHE A 104 -3.69 -10.86 2.38
N LYS A 105 -4.33 -11.10 3.53
CA LYS A 105 -5.49 -12.00 3.58
C LYS A 105 -6.78 -11.31 3.12
N HIS A 106 -7.05 -10.10 3.61
CA HIS A 106 -8.31 -9.41 3.34
C HIS A 106 -8.30 -8.67 2.01
N SER A 107 -7.22 -7.94 1.69
CA SER A 107 -7.20 -7.07 0.51
C SER A 107 -6.70 -7.79 -0.73
N VAL A 108 -5.67 -8.64 -0.65
CA VAL A 108 -5.13 -9.30 -1.86
C VAL A 108 -6.07 -10.37 -2.37
N VAL A 109 -6.50 -11.30 -1.52
CA VAL A 109 -7.39 -12.39 -1.94
C VAL A 109 -8.72 -11.83 -2.44
N TYR A 110 -9.33 -10.90 -1.71
CA TYR A 110 -10.63 -10.35 -2.10
C TYR A 110 -10.56 -9.49 -3.36
N ASN A 111 -9.63 -8.53 -3.44
CA ASN A 111 -9.55 -7.64 -4.60
C ASN A 111 -9.10 -8.38 -5.86
N LEU A 112 -8.13 -9.30 -5.77
CA LEU A 112 -7.72 -10.06 -6.95
C LEU A 112 -8.82 -11.04 -7.39
N LYS A 113 -9.56 -11.65 -6.46
CA LYS A 113 -10.72 -12.49 -6.79
C LYS A 113 -11.83 -11.66 -7.46
N LEU A 114 -12.14 -10.47 -6.95
CA LEU A 114 -13.11 -9.58 -7.59
C LEU A 114 -12.66 -9.17 -9.00
N LEU A 115 -11.38 -8.82 -9.19
CA LEU A 115 -10.85 -8.51 -10.51
C LEU A 115 -10.94 -9.69 -11.48
N ALA A 116 -10.67 -10.91 -11.00
CA ALA A 116 -10.82 -12.13 -11.78
C ALA A 116 -12.29 -12.39 -12.17
N ILE A 117 -13.24 -12.18 -11.27
CA ILE A 117 -14.68 -12.31 -11.53
C ILE A 117 -15.15 -11.23 -12.52
N LEU A 118 -14.71 -9.98 -12.36
CA LEU A 118 -15.01 -8.90 -13.29
C LEU A 118 -14.46 -9.21 -14.68
N GLN A 119 -13.23 -9.73 -14.76
CA GLN A 119 -12.64 -10.16 -16.03
C GLN A 119 -13.49 -11.23 -16.71
N PHE A 120 -14.04 -12.19 -15.96
CA PHE A 120 -14.98 -13.19 -16.50
C PHE A 120 -16.27 -12.52 -17.03
N ILE A 121 -16.93 -11.69 -16.22
CA ILE A 121 -18.19 -11.03 -16.61
C ILE A 121 -17.99 -10.20 -17.89
N VAL A 122 -16.85 -9.53 -18.00
CA VAL A 122 -16.47 -8.79 -19.20
C VAL A 122 -16.12 -9.75 -20.36
N GLY A 123 -15.47 -10.87 -20.12
CA GLY A 123 -15.00 -11.76 -21.19
C GLY A 123 -16.08 -12.63 -21.85
N VAL A 124 -17.08 -13.06 -21.08
CA VAL A 124 -17.97 -14.17 -21.47
C VAL A 124 -19.01 -13.77 -22.50
N TYR A 125 -19.70 -12.64 -22.26
CA TYR A 125 -20.71 -12.14 -23.17
C TYR A 125 -20.30 -10.79 -23.72
N THR A 126 -20.23 -10.71 -25.05
CA THR A 126 -19.97 -9.49 -25.80
C THR A 126 -21.21 -9.03 -26.53
N PHE A 127 -21.38 -7.72 -26.62
CA PHE A 127 -22.43 -7.13 -27.44
C PHE A 127 -22.13 -7.37 -28.93
N PRO A 128 -23.12 -7.16 -29.82
CA PRO A 128 -22.90 -7.07 -31.24
C PRO A 128 -21.76 -6.08 -31.58
N ILE A 129 -20.95 -6.42 -32.60
CA ILE A 129 -19.72 -5.70 -32.93
C ILE A 129 -19.90 -4.17 -33.09
N TRP A 130 -21.02 -3.73 -33.68
CA TRP A 130 -21.32 -2.31 -33.85
C TRP A 130 -21.50 -1.57 -32.52
N ILE A 131 -22.08 -2.24 -31.52
CA ILE A 131 -22.24 -1.69 -30.17
C ILE A 131 -20.88 -1.62 -29.48
N GLU A 132 -20.08 -2.69 -29.55
CA GLU A 132 -18.73 -2.71 -28.95
C GLU A 132 -17.82 -1.63 -29.54
N ILE A 133 -17.85 -1.40 -30.86
CA ILE A 133 -17.07 -0.33 -31.52
C ILE A 133 -17.44 1.06 -31.00
N LEU A 134 -18.73 1.32 -30.73
CA LEU A 134 -19.18 2.59 -30.16
C LEU A 134 -18.85 2.69 -28.66
N LEU A 135 -18.98 1.60 -27.92
CA LEU A 135 -18.84 1.55 -26.47
C LEU A 135 -17.38 1.76 -26.02
N VAL A 136 -16.42 1.13 -26.69
CA VAL A 136 -14.98 1.20 -26.36
C VAL A 136 -14.47 2.65 -26.18
N PRO A 137 -14.66 3.58 -27.14
CA PRO A 137 -14.16 4.95 -27.00
C PRO A 137 -14.90 5.73 -25.91
N ILE A 138 -16.20 5.47 -25.69
CA ILE A 138 -16.97 6.09 -24.61
C ILE A 138 -16.39 5.69 -23.24
N LEU A 139 -16.15 4.40 -23.04
CA LEU A 139 -15.53 3.89 -21.80
C LEU A 139 -14.09 4.40 -21.63
N ALA A 140 -13.32 4.47 -22.72
CA ALA A 140 -11.96 5.02 -22.69
C ALA A 140 -11.95 6.50 -22.29
N LEU A 141 -12.89 7.30 -22.79
CA LEU A 141 -13.05 8.71 -22.43
C LEU A 141 -13.46 8.87 -20.96
N ILE A 142 -14.44 8.09 -20.49
CA ILE A 142 -14.86 8.09 -19.07
C ILE A 142 -13.68 7.72 -18.17
N GLY A 143 -12.90 6.70 -18.53
CA GLY A 143 -11.70 6.28 -17.80
C GLY A 143 -10.61 7.36 -17.78
N ALA A 144 -10.33 7.99 -18.92
CA ALA A 144 -9.36 9.08 -19.02
C ALA A 144 -9.78 10.30 -18.18
N MET A 145 -11.05 10.69 -18.24
CA MET A 145 -11.60 11.77 -17.42
C MET A 145 -11.51 11.43 -15.93
N SER A 146 -11.80 10.18 -15.56
CA SER A 146 -11.71 9.72 -14.17
C SER A 146 -10.29 9.86 -13.64
N ALA A 147 -9.29 9.45 -14.43
CA ALA A 147 -7.87 9.57 -14.06
C ALA A 147 -7.42 11.03 -13.89
N ILE A 148 -7.90 11.96 -14.72
CA ILE A 148 -7.59 13.39 -14.61
C ILE A 148 -8.22 13.99 -13.34
N VAL A 149 -9.45 13.59 -13.03
CA VAL A 149 -10.23 14.12 -11.90
C VAL A 149 -9.76 13.54 -10.57
N GLU A 150 -9.24 12.32 -10.53
CA GLU A 150 -8.82 11.62 -9.31
C GLU A 150 -7.76 12.39 -8.50
N GLY A 151 -6.92 13.19 -9.16
CA GLY A 151 -5.91 14.03 -8.52
C GLY A 151 -6.39 15.41 -8.04
N ASN A 152 -7.66 15.76 -8.24
CA ASN A 152 -8.15 17.11 -7.94
C ASN A 152 -9.55 17.11 -7.29
N LYS A 153 -9.58 17.30 -5.97
CA LYS A 153 -10.81 17.35 -5.16
C LYS A 153 -11.81 18.43 -5.62
N LYS A 154 -11.38 19.45 -6.39
CA LYS A 154 -12.28 20.44 -7.03
C LYS A 154 -13.35 19.79 -7.91
N TYR A 155 -13.04 18.64 -8.51
CA TYR A 155 -13.93 17.93 -9.42
C TYR A 155 -14.58 16.71 -8.77
N HIS A 156 -14.70 16.67 -7.44
CA HIS A 156 -15.28 15.53 -6.73
C HIS A 156 -16.69 15.17 -7.23
N GLN A 157 -17.54 16.16 -7.50
CA GLN A 157 -18.88 15.91 -8.07
C GLN A 157 -18.80 15.21 -9.43
N LEU A 158 -17.86 15.64 -10.30
CA LEU A 158 -17.62 15.01 -11.59
C LEU A 158 -17.09 13.59 -11.43
N LYS A 159 -16.18 13.37 -10.46
CA LYS A 159 -15.65 12.04 -10.10
C LYS A 159 -16.79 11.09 -9.79
N THR A 160 -17.67 11.51 -8.89
CA THR A 160 -18.79 10.70 -8.43
C THR A 160 -19.75 10.38 -9.58
N ILE A 161 -20.02 11.32 -10.50
CA ILE A 161 -20.84 11.05 -11.69
C ILE A 161 -20.18 10.00 -12.60
N LEU A 162 -18.87 10.12 -12.87
CA LEU A 162 -18.15 9.17 -13.70
C LEU A 162 -18.14 7.77 -13.07
N GLU A 163 -17.95 7.68 -11.74
CA GLU A 163 -18.04 6.44 -10.97
C GLU A 163 -19.44 5.82 -11.02
N TYR A 164 -20.50 6.63 -10.92
CA TYR A 164 -21.88 6.17 -11.09
C TYR A 164 -22.11 5.63 -12.51
N CYS A 165 -21.63 6.31 -13.55
CA CYS A 165 -21.74 5.84 -14.94
C CYS A 165 -21.04 4.48 -15.12
N LEU A 166 -19.82 4.31 -14.60
CA LEU A 166 -19.09 3.04 -14.64
C LEU A 166 -19.80 1.95 -13.83
N SER A 167 -20.39 2.30 -12.69
CA SER A 167 -21.13 1.37 -11.84
C SER A 167 -22.41 0.88 -12.51
N ILE A 168 -23.18 1.79 -13.13
CA ILE A 168 -24.37 1.45 -13.92
C ILE A 168 -23.99 0.53 -15.07
N PHE A 169 -22.91 0.86 -15.79
CA PHE A 169 -22.41 0.01 -16.87
C PHE A 169 -22.04 -1.40 -16.36
N GLY A 170 -21.34 -1.50 -15.23
CA GLY A 170 -21.02 -2.77 -14.58
C GLY A 170 -22.27 -3.57 -14.21
N ILE A 171 -23.29 -2.92 -13.67
CA ILE A 171 -24.59 -3.54 -13.34
C ILE A 171 -25.29 -4.05 -14.61
N ILE A 172 -25.31 -3.25 -15.68
CA ILE A 172 -25.89 -3.66 -16.97
C ILE A 172 -25.19 -4.92 -17.50
N LEU A 173 -23.85 -4.98 -17.44
CA LEU A 173 -23.09 -6.16 -17.83
C LEU A 173 -23.44 -7.38 -16.97
N ILE A 174 -23.57 -7.21 -15.65
CA ILE A 174 -23.96 -8.30 -14.74
C ILE A 174 -25.36 -8.79 -15.09
N ILE A 175 -26.34 -7.91 -15.25
CA ILE A 175 -27.72 -8.27 -15.59
C ILE A 175 -27.76 -8.97 -16.95
N TYR A 176 -27.04 -8.45 -17.94
CA TYR A 176 -26.97 -9.07 -19.27
C TYR A 176 -26.33 -10.46 -19.21
N THR A 177 -25.24 -10.62 -18.45
CA THR A 177 -24.61 -11.92 -18.22
C THR A 177 -25.60 -12.88 -17.57
N LEU A 178 -26.30 -12.47 -16.50
CA LEU A 178 -27.30 -13.31 -15.82
C LEU A 178 -28.48 -13.68 -16.74
N TYR A 179 -28.94 -12.74 -17.58
CA TYR A 179 -29.99 -12.99 -18.56
C TYR A 179 -29.54 -14.03 -19.60
N MET A 180 -28.32 -13.90 -20.13
CA MET A 180 -27.76 -14.85 -21.08
C MET A 180 -27.52 -16.23 -20.44
N LEU A 181 -27.09 -16.27 -19.17
CA LEU A 181 -26.93 -17.51 -18.41
C LEU A 181 -28.25 -18.27 -18.23
N THR A 182 -29.37 -17.56 -17.99
CA THR A 182 -30.67 -18.21 -17.77
C THR A 182 -31.36 -18.61 -19.07
N THR A 183 -31.21 -17.82 -20.13
CA THR A 183 -31.88 -18.05 -21.43
C THR A 183 -31.11 -19.02 -22.34
N ASN A 184 -29.77 -19.01 -22.28
CA ASN A 184 -28.88 -19.89 -23.08
C ASN A 184 -28.05 -20.81 -22.16
N PHE A 185 -28.69 -21.46 -21.18
CA PHE A 185 -27.98 -22.31 -20.23
C PHE A 185 -27.23 -23.49 -20.87
N SER A 186 -27.64 -23.95 -22.05
CA SER A 186 -26.92 -24.98 -22.83
C SER A 186 -25.51 -24.53 -23.25
N GLU A 187 -25.30 -23.23 -23.44
CA GLU A 187 -24.01 -22.63 -23.77
C GLU A 187 -23.13 -22.47 -22.52
N PHE A 188 -23.74 -22.24 -21.35
CA PHE A 188 -23.05 -22.18 -20.06
C PHE A 188 -22.67 -23.56 -19.51
N GLY A 189 -23.55 -24.55 -19.68
CA GLY A 189 -23.31 -25.95 -19.35
C GLY A 189 -22.24 -26.62 -20.22
N ASN A 190 -21.73 -25.92 -21.22
CA ASN A 190 -20.58 -26.36 -21.99
C ASN A 190 -19.30 -26.25 -21.14
N LYS A 191 -18.48 -27.29 -21.18
CA LYS A 191 -17.22 -27.42 -20.42
C LYS A 191 -16.31 -26.19 -20.58
N LYS A 192 -16.34 -25.56 -21.75
CA LYS A 192 -15.58 -24.33 -22.08
C LYS A 192 -15.96 -23.13 -21.19
N THR A 193 -17.25 -22.81 -21.07
CA THR A 193 -17.73 -21.66 -20.29
C THR A 193 -17.49 -21.86 -18.79
N GLY A 194 -17.58 -23.11 -18.33
CA GLY A 194 -17.17 -23.49 -16.98
C GLY A 194 -15.69 -23.18 -16.72
N TYR A 195 -14.79 -23.54 -17.65
CA TYR A 195 -13.38 -23.16 -17.53
C TYR A 195 -13.17 -21.65 -17.56
N ASP A 196 -13.85 -20.92 -18.45
CA ASP A 196 -13.76 -19.47 -18.53
C ASP A 196 -14.06 -18.81 -17.16
N PHE A 197 -14.98 -19.38 -16.38
CA PHE A 197 -15.32 -18.93 -15.03
C PHE A 197 -14.27 -19.25 -13.97
N PHE A 198 -13.83 -20.52 -13.92
CA PHE A 198 -12.96 -20.98 -12.83
C PHE A 198 -11.49 -20.61 -13.05
N ILE A 199 -11.02 -20.56 -14.30
CA ILE A 199 -9.59 -20.36 -14.61
C ILE A 199 -9.04 -19.06 -14.02
N PRO A 200 -9.63 -17.87 -14.22
CA PRO A 200 -9.11 -16.63 -13.62
C PRO A 200 -9.03 -16.69 -12.10
N SER A 201 -10.01 -17.34 -11.46
CA SER A 201 -10.06 -17.51 -10.00
C SER A 201 -9.00 -18.50 -9.51
N LEU A 202 -8.83 -19.63 -10.20
CA LEU A 202 -7.83 -20.65 -9.88
C LEU A 202 -6.41 -20.11 -10.09
N LEU A 203 -6.15 -19.45 -11.22
CA LEU A 203 -4.86 -18.80 -11.48
C LEU A 203 -4.52 -17.81 -10.38
N THR A 204 -5.47 -16.97 -9.96
CA THR A 204 -5.29 -16.04 -8.83
C THR A 204 -4.92 -16.77 -7.53
N LEU A 205 -5.64 -17.84 -7.20
CA LEU A 205 -5.38 -18.63 -6.00
C LEU A 205 -3.97 -19.26 -6.01
N PHE A 206 -3.61 -19.92 -7.11
CA PHE A 206 -2.30 -20.57 -7.28
C PHE A 206 -1.15 -19.58 -7.50
N TYR A 207 -1.45 -18.30 -7.77
CA TYR A 207 -0.46 -17.24 -7.90
C TYR A 207 -0.09 -16.58 -6.56
N LEU A 208 -0.90 -16.73 -5.52
CA LEU A 208 -0.59 -16.17 -4.18
C LEU A 208 0.76 -16.64 -3.62
N PRO A 209 1.16 -17.93 -3.72
CA PRO A 209 2.49 -18.36 -3.27
C PRO A 209 3.63 -17.65 -4.01
N PHE A 210 3.47 -17.40 -5.32
CA PHE A 210 4.45 -16.63 -6.08
C PHE A 210 4.50 -15.17 -5.61
N LEU A 211 3.36 -14.52 -5.40
CA LEU A 211 3.34 -13.15 -4.87
C LEU A 211 4.00 -13.06 -3.50
N PHE A 212 3.77 -14.03 -2.63
CA PHE A 212 4.44 -14.12 -1.34
C PHE A 212 5.96 -14.31 -1.51
N PHE A 213 6.38 -15.17 -2.43
CA PHE A 213 7.80 -15.35 -2.76
C PHE A 213 8.45 -14.04 -3.24
N ILE A 214 7.81 -13.30 -4.17
CA ILE A 214 8.34 -12.02 -4.66
C ILE A 214 8.37 -10.97 -3.54
N LEU A 215 7.38 -10.94 -2.63
CA LEU A 215 7.38 -10.06 -1.46
C LEU A 215 8.61 -10.31 -0.57
N VAL A 216 8.90 -11.59 -0.28
CA VAL A 216 10.08 -11.99 0.51
C VAL A 216 11.36 -11.61 -0.24
N TYR A 217 11.48 -12.02 -1.51
CA TYR A 217 12.64 -11.73 -2.37
C TYR A 217 12.94 -10.23 -2.45
N SER A 218 11.94 -9.40 -2.75
CA SER A 218 12.07 -7.94 -2.85
C SER A 218 12.56 -7.32 -1.54
N THR A 219 12.04 -7.81 -0.40
CA THR A 219 12.48 -7.34 0.92
C THR A 219 13.95 -7.68 1.17
N TYR A 220 14.40 -8.89 0.82
CA TYR A 220 15.82 -9.26 0.91
C TYR A 220 16.70 -8.40 0.00
N GLU A 221 16.27 -8.14 -1.24
CA GLU A 221 17.02 -7.30 -2.18
C GLU A 221 17.23 -5.90 -1.61
N GLN A 222 16.15 -5.25 -1.13
CA GLN A 222 16.21 -3.93 -0.49
C GLN A 222 17.15 -3.91 0.72
N VAL A 223 17.07 -4.93 1.58
CA VAL A 223 17.94 -5.07 2.75
C VAL A 223 19.40 -5.26 2.34
N PHE A 224 19.67 -6.08 1.33
CA PHE A 224 21.03 -6.34 0.84
C PHE A 224 21.67 -5.10 0.20
N ILE A 225 20.87 -4.26 -0.47
CA ILE A 225 21.31 -2.95 -0.96
C ILE A 225 21.70 -2.08 0.23
N ARG A 226 20.87 -1.99 1.27
CA ARG A 226 21.16 -1.21 2.48
C ARG A 226 22.44 -1.67 3.18
N LEU A 227 22.63 -2.99 3.34
CA LEU A 227 23.83 -3.58 3.93
C LEU A 227 25.11 -3.22 3.17
N ARG A 228 25.03 -2.95 1.86
CA ARG A 228 26.19 -2.49 1.08
C ARG A 228 26.72 -1.14 1.57
N PHE A 229 25.83 -0.27 2.04
CA PHE A 229 26.18 1.04 2.60
C PHE A 229 26.56 0.95 4.07
N SER A 230 25.92 0.07 4.85
CA SER A 230 26.15 -0.05 6.30
C SER A 230 27.40 -0.86 6.66
N ILE A 231 27.71 -1.94 5.91
CA ILE A 231 28.84 -2.83 6.20
C ILE A 231 29.87 -2.73 5.07
N LYS A 232 30.97 -2.00 5.33
CA LYS A 232 32.05 -1.80 4.36
C LYS A 232 32.75 -3.12 4.01
N ASN A 233 33.10 -3.93 5.02
CA ASN A 233 33.82 -5.19 4.83
C ASN A 233 32.98 -6.23 4.07
N ARG A 234 33.54 -6.77 2.98
CA ARG A 234 32.85 -7.74 2.10
C ARG A 234 32.56 -9.08 2.79
N LEU A 235 33.46 -9.55 3.67
CA LEU A 235 33.28 -10.82 4.38
C LEU A 235 32.10 -10.75 5.35
N TYR A 236 32.08 -9.75 6.22
CA TYR A 236 30.98 -9.55 7.17
C TYR A 236 29.66 -9.26 6.48
N ARG A 237 29.68 -8.53 5.36
CA ARG A 237 28.46 -8.33 4.56
C ARG A 237 27.91 -9.64 4.00
N ASN A 238 28.76 -10.56 3.53
CA ASN A 238 28.30 -11.86 3.04
C ASN A 238 27.80 -12.76 4.18
N LEU A 239 28.50 -12.78 5.32
CA LEU A 239 28.04 -13.49 6.52
C LEU A 239 26.69 -12.95 7.01
N ALA A 240 26.53 -11.63 7.01
CA ALA A 240 25.28 -10.96 7.39
C ALA A 240 24.10 -11.41 6.51
N LYS A 241 24.32 -11.59 5.19
CA LYS A 241 23.30 -12.11 4.27
C LYS A 241 22.90 -13.56 4.61
N ILE A 242 23.89 -14.41 4.84
CA ILE A 242 23.66 -15.83 5.19
C ILE A 242 22.91 -15.92 6.53
N TYR A 243 23.38 -15.21 7.56
CA TYR A 243 22.74 -15.20 8.87
C TYR A 243 21.32 -14.62 8.81
N ALA A 244 21.10 -13.54 8.06
CA ALA A 244 19.77 -12.98 7.88
C ALA A 244 18.82 -13.99 7.23
N PHE A 245 19.27 -14.71 6.20
CA PHE A 245 18.48 -15.73 5.53
C PHE A 245 18.11 -16.89 6.47
N VAL A 246 19.08 -17.40 7.24
CA VAL A 246 18.89 -18.53 8.16
C VAL A 246 18.04 -18.14 9.38
N LEU A 247 18.29 -16.97 9.99
CA LEU A 247 17.67 -16.56 11.25
C LEU A 247 16.29 -15.93 11.08
N PHE A 248 16.07 -15.17 10.00
CA PHE A 248 14.79 -14.50 9.75
C PHE A 248 13.92 -15.24 8.76
N ASN A 249 14.49 -15.94 7.77
CA ASN A 249 13.74 -16.69 6.75
C ASN A 249 12.60 -15.85 6.14
N VAL A 250 11.33 -16.23 6.35
CA VAL A 250 10.13 -15.52 5.85
C VAL A 250 9.64 -14.39 6.77
N GLN A 251 10.30 -14.15 7.91
CA GLN A 251 9.91 -13.11 8.87
C GLN A 251 10.39 -11.73 8.43
N ILE A 252 9.82 -11.22 7.34
CA ILE A 252 10.20 -9.97 6.67
C ILE A 252 10.27 -8.77 7.63
N GLY A 253 9.35 -8.68 8.60
CA GLY A 253 9.36 -7.58 9.57
C GLY A 253 10.59 -7.54 10.48
N LEU A 254 11.14 -8.70 10.85
CA LEU A 254 12.37 -8.76 11.66
C LEU A 254 13.60 -8.46 10.81
N LEU A 255 13.62 -8.97 9.58
CA LEU A 255 14.67 -8.70 8.62
C LEU A 255 14.82 -7.19 8.37
N GLU A 256 13.70 -6.49 8.15
CA GLU A 256 13.71 -5.04 7.97
C GLU A 256 14.19 -4.32 9.23
N ARG A 257 13.61 -4.65 10.39
CA ARG A 257 14.01 -4.03 11.67
C ARG A 257 15.50 -4.19 11.93
N TRP A 258 16.02 -5.39 11.71
CA TRP A 258 17.45 -5.68 11.83
C TRP A 258 18.28 -4.83 10.86
N SER A 259 17.87 -4.73 9.59
CA SER A 259 18.62 -3.94 8.61
C SER A 259 18.66 -2.44 8.94
N PHE A 260 17.60 -1.89 9.55
CA PHE A 260 17.59 -0.50 10.04
C PHE A 260 18.50 -0.32 11.26
N HIS A 261 18.53 -1.31 12.17
CA HIS A 261 19.45 -1.30 13.29
C HIS A 261 20.92 -1.37 12.83
N VAL A 262 21.24 -2.27 11.90
CA VAL A 262 22.58 -2.39 11.30
C VAL A 262 23.03 -1.10 10.62
N ALA A 263 22.10 -0.34 10.05
CA ALA A 263 22.43 0.95 9.43
C ALA A 263 22.84 2.04 10.44
N ARG A 264 22.56 1.86 11.74
CA ARG A 264 22.87 2.83 12.81
C ARG A 264 24.11 2.46 13.61
N ILE A 265 24.49 1.19 13.62
CA ILE A 265 25.67 0.71 14.33
C ILE A 265 26.87 0.56 13.38
N LYS A 266 28.07 0.64 13.92
CA LYS A 266 29.30 0.35 13.18
C LYS A 266 29.62 -1.13 13.32
N VAL A 267 29.48 -1.90 12.24
CA VAL A 267 29.84 -3.32 12.23
C VAL A 267 31.28 -3.49 11.73
N GLU A 268 32.22 -3.65 12.66
CA GLU A 268 33.65 -3.79 12.35
C GLU A 268 34.19 -5.20 12.58
N SER A 269 33.48 -6.00 13.38
CA SER A 269 33.86 -7.37 13.73
C SER A 269 32.71 -8.36 13.56
N HIS A 270 33.04 -9.65 13.59
CA HIS A 270 32.04 -10.72 13.61
C HIS A 270 31.19 -10.71 14.89
N THR A 271 31.77 -10.28 16.03
CA THR A 271 31.04 -10.14 17.29
C THR A 271 29.97 -9.05 17.20
N ASP A 272 30.27 -7.91 16.59
CA ASP A 272 29.28 -6.83 16.38
C ASP A 272 28.12 -7.30 15.51
N LEU A 273 28.44 -8.10 14.48
CA LEU A 273 27.43 -8.67 13.60
C LEU A 273 26.50 -9.61 14.38
N ILE A 274 27.04 -10.54 15.17
CA ILE A 274 26.21 -11.44 15.99
C ILE A 274 25.37 -10.64 16.99
N GLU A 275 25.96 -9.63 17.63
CA GLU A 275 25.27 -8.81 18.62
C GLU A 275 24.09 -8.05 18.00
N SER A 276 24.23 -7.58 16.75
CA SER A 276 23.12 -6.97 16.02
C SER A 276 21.90 -7.90 15.86
N PHE A 277 22.12 -9.21 15.67
CA PHE A 277 21.03 -10.19 15.62
C PHE A 277 20.47 -10.47 17.01
N ARG A 278 21.34 -10.65 18.03
CA ARG A 278 20.92 -10.87 19.42
C ARG A 278 20.05 -9.74 19.93
N HIS A 279 20.42 -8.49 19.63
CA HIS A 279 19.64 -7.31 19.95
C HIS A 279 18.20 -7.43 19.42
N ILE A 280 18.01 -7.81 18.15
CA ILE A 280 16.67 -7.96 17.57
C ILE A 280 15.85 -9.05 18.27
N PHE A 281 16.47 -10.18 18.63
CA PHE A 281 15.78 -11.23 19.39
C PHE A 281 15.46 -10.81 20.83
N LYS A 282 16.36 -10.06 21.50
CA LYS A 282 16.14 -9.48 22.84
C LYS A 282 14.92 -8.57 22.81
N VAL A 283 14.88 -7.64 21.86
CA VAL A 283 13.76 -6.68 21.75
C VAL A 283 12.46 -7.39 21.38
N ARG A 284 12.49 -8.36 20.47
CA ARG A 284 11.31 -9.18 20.16
C ARG A 284 10.78 -9.95 21.38
N LYS A 285 11.68 -10.43 22.25
CA LYS A 285 11.29 -11.10 23.50
C LYS A 285 10.68 -10.11 24.48
N ALA A 286 11.25 -8.90 24.60
CA ALA A 286 10.70 -7.83 25.42
C ALA A 286 9.30 -7.41 24.93
N GLU A 287 9.06 -7.33 23.62
CA GLU A 287 7.75 -7.05 23.02
C GLU A 287 6.66 -8.05 23.41
N LYS A 288 7.03 -9.34 23.53
CA LYS A 288 6.08 -10.39 23.94
C LYS A 288 5.84 -10.43 25.45
N ASN A 289 6.77 -9.91 26.23
CA ASN A 289 6.65 -9.87 27.68
C ASN A 289 5.82 -8.64 28.06
N HIS A 290 4.66 -8.84 28.68
CA HIS A 290 3.84 -7.76 29.19
C HIS A 290 4.51 -7.14 30.41
N LEU A 291 5.36 -6.15 30.19
CA LEU A 291 5.89 -5.31 31.26
C LEU A 291 4.74 -4.43 31.78
N ILE A 292 4.42 -4.57 33.05
CA ILE A 292 3.52 -3.64 33.74
C ILE A 292 4.38 -2.44 34.13
N VAL A 293 4.12 -1.30 33.50
CA VAL A 293 4.77 -0.02 33.84
C VAL A 293 3.79 0.75 34.73
N PRO A 294 4.19 1.14 35.95
CA PRO A 294 3.39 2.01 36.79
C PRO A 294 3.01 3.31 36.05
N ILE A 295 1.75 3.72 36.16
CA ILE A 295 1.21 4.81 35.34
C ILE A 295 1.92 6.13 35.61
N ASP A 296 2.44 6.34 36.82
CA ASP A 296 3.25 7.50 37.23
C ASP A 296 4.56 7.58 36.44
N GLN A 297 5.21 6.44 36.20
CA GLN A 297 6.52 6.38 35.52
C GLN A 297 6.42 6.52 33.99
N GLY A 298 5.29 6.14 33.41
CA GLY A 298 5.03 6.24 31.97
C GLY A 298 4.20 5.09 31.42
N TRP A 299 4.43 4.76 30.16
CA TRP A 299 3.66 3.73 29.47
C TRP A 299 4.55 2.56 29.06
N ASN A 300 3.94 1.38 28.94
CA ASN A 300 4.57 0.29 28.21
C ASN A 300 4.70 0.71 26.73
N PRO A 301 5.92 0.84 26.18
CA PRO A 301 6.12 1.33 24.83
C PRO A 301 5.39 0.48 23.78
N TYR A 302 5.24 -0.82 24.02
CA TYR A 302 4.67 -1.75 23.06
C TYR A 302 3.15 -1.67 22.96
N GLN A 303 2.49 -1.32 24.07
CA GLN A 303 1.05 -1.01 24.09
C GLN A 303 0.80 0.38 23.51
N ALA A 304 1.64 1.36 23.84
CA ALA A 304 1.50 2.73 23.35
C ALA A 304 1.50 2.82 21.82
N LYS A 305 2.18 1.90 21.11
CA LYS A 305 2.16 1.83 19.64
C LYS A 305 0.75 1.69 19.03
N GLU A 306 -0.17 1.11 19.79
CA GLU A 306 -1.51 0.73 19.33
C GLU A 306 -2.60 1.72 19.80
N PHE A 307 -2.26 2.73 20.62
CA PHE A 307 -3.24 3.69 21.14
C PHE A 307 -4.03 4.43 20.05
N LEU A 308 -3.44 4.63 18.87
CA LEU A 308 -4.08 5.30 17.74
C LEU A 308 -4.29 4.39 16.53
N SER A 309 -4.43 3.08 16.76
CA SER A 309 -4.72 2.11 15.69
C SER A 309 -6.02 2.42 14.95
N CYS A 310 -7.07 2.81 15.68
CA CYS A 310 -8.38 3.14 15.12
C CYS A 310 -8.33 4.38 14.21
N GLU A 311 -7.44 5.32 14.50
CA GLU A 311 -7.21 6.52 13.67
C GLU A 311 -6.27 6.25 12.47
N GLY A 312 -5.76 5.03 12.35
CA GLY A 312 -4.78 4.63 11.34
C GLY A 312 -3.41 5.26 11.56
N LEU A 313 -3.06 5.62 12.81
CA LEU A 313 -1.75 6.15 13.20
C LEU A 313 -0.93 5.11 13.99
N ASN A 314 -0.94 3.86 13.52
CA ASN A 314 -0.06 2.82 14.03
C ASN A 314 1.40 3.20 13.86
N THR A 315 2.16 3.09 14.94
CA THR A 315 3.61 3.30 14.87
C THR A 315 4.33 2.06 14.35
N GLY A 316 5.55 2.27 13.84
CA GLY A 316 6.47 1.19 13.52
C GLY A 316 7.04 0.49 14.75
N PHE A 317 8.20 -0.14 14.60
CA PHE A 317 8.90 -0.71 15.76
C PHE A 317 9.41 0.37 16.71
N TYR A 318 9.28 0.13 18.02
CA TYR A 318 9.97 0.91 19.04
C TYR A 318 11.43 0.51 19.06
N ASN A 319 12.31 1.43 18.68
CA ASN A 319 13.71 1.16 18.42
C ASN A 319 14.59 2.16 19.14
N ASN A 320 15.78 1.71 19.52
CA ASN A 320 16.86 2.56 19.94
C ASN A 320 17.32 3.47 18.78
N ILE A 321 17.40 4.78 19.04
CA ILE A 321 17.97 5.76 18.10
C ILE A 321 19.43 6.02 18.47
N PHE A 322 19.67 6.40 19.72
CA PHE A 322 20.99 6.79 20.24
C PHE A 322 21.02 6.57 21.75
N GLU A 323 22.13 6.03 22.28
CA GLU A 323 22.31 5.75 23.72
C GLU A 323 21.08 5.10 24.38
N ASP A 324 20.43 5.77 25.33
CA ASP A 324 19.24 5.29 26.04
C ASP A 324 17.92 5.81 25.44
N GLU A 325 17.97 6.53 24.32
CA GLU A 325 16.78 7.09 23.66
C GLU A 325 16.13 6.07 22.72
N TRP A 326 14.88 5.78 23.03
CA TRP A 326 14.03 4.87 22.28
C TRP A 326 12.81 5.59 21.71
N PHE A 327 12.44 5.15 20.51
CA PHE A 327 11.49 5.86 19.70
C PHE A 327 10.64 4.96 18.80
N ALA A 328 9.38 5.33 18.59
CA ALA A 328 8.56 4.87 17.48
C ALA A 328 7.77 6.04 16.88
N SER A 329 7.48 5.96 15.59
CA SER A 329 6.51 6.88 14.97
C SER A 329 5.63 6.17 13.95
N SER A 330 4.46 6.76 13.71
CA SER A 330 3.65 6.45 12.54
C SER A 330 4.23 7.14 11.30
N PRO A 331 3.90 6.65 10.09
CA PRO A 331 4.07 7.45 8.88
C PRO A 331 3.27 8.76 8.98
N MET A 332 3.71 9.79 8.26
CA MET A 332 2.91 11.00 8.04
C MET A 332 1.67 10.65 7.24
N LYS A 333 0.50 10.92 7.81
CA LYS A 333 -0.79 10.73 7.19
C LYS A 333 -1.33 12.08 6.73
N GLU A 334 -1.43 12.25 5.43
CA GLU A 334 -2.06 13.42 4.82
C GLU A 334 -3.57 13.37 5.05
N PHE A 335 -4.17 14.53 5.38
CA PHE A 335 -5.61 14.61 5.64
C PHE A 335 -6.30 15.85 5.07
N SER A 336 -5.57 16.92 4.74
CA SER A 336 -6.18 18.12 4.15
C SER A 336 -6.18 18.09 2.63
N ASP A 337 -6.83 19.10 2.04
CA ASP A 337 -6.87 19.33 0.61
C ASP A 337 -5.75 20.29 0.17
N GLY A 338 -5.30 20.18 -1.08
CA GLY A 338 -4.35 21.12 -1.68
C GLY A 338 -3.20 20.45 -2.40
N ILE A 339 -2.36 21.26 -3.07
CA ILE A 339 -1.14 20.79 -3.74
C ILE A 339 -0.14 20.23 -2.71
N ILE A 340 -0.11 20.82 -1.52
CA ILE A 340 0.68 20.36 -0.37
C ILE A 340 -0.29 20.13 0.80
N PRO A 341 -0.77 18.89 0.98
CA PRO A 341 -1.68 18.54 2.07
C PRO A 341 -1.04 18.67 3.44
N ASP A 342 -1.82 19.12 4.42
CA ASP A 342 -1.49 19.06 5.83
C ASP A 342 -1.47 17.59 6.27
N ASN A 343 -0.58 17.28 7.20
CA ASN A 343 -0.34 15.90 7.61
C ASN A 343 -0.10 15.79 9.11
N ILE A 344 -0.39 14.61 9.64
CA ILE A 344 -0.25 14.29 11.05
C ILE A 344 0.56 13.00 11.22
N ALA A 345 1.39 12.95 12.27
CA ALA A 345 2.01 11.71 12.73
C ALA A 345 2.04 11.63 14.25
N TYR A 346 2.07 10.38 14.72
CA TYR A 346 2.18 10.02 16.12
C TYR A 346 3.60 9.55 16.45
N TYR A 347 4.09 9.94 17.61
CA TYR A 347 5.46 9.76 18.10
C TYR A 347 5.43 9.24 19.53
N ILE A 348 6.30 8.28 19.83
CA ILE A 348 6.51 7.71 21.16
C ILE A 348 7.99 7.82 21.46
N GLU A 349 8.35 8.47 22.57
CA GLU A 349 9.73 8.74 23.00
C GLU A 349 9.93 8.28 24.45
N GLY A 350 11.09 7.71 24.76
CA GLY A 350 11.40 7.19 26.09
C GLY A 350 12.68 6.36 26.14
N SER A 351 12.68 5.32 26.97
CA SER A 351 13.79 4.37 27.15
C SER A 351 13.37 2.95 26.76
N GLU A 352 14.29 1.98 26.79
CA GLU A 352 14.05 0.58 26.36
C GLU A 352 12.76 -0.04 26.95
N LYS A 353 12.42 0.33 28.20
CA LYS A 353 11.30 -0.27 28.95
C LYS A 353 10.11 0.67 29.17
N ILE A 354 10.31 1.98 29.06
CA ILE A 354 9.30 2.97 29.48
C ILE A 354 9.20 4.07 28.43
N ALA A 355 8.00 4.24 27.87
CA ALA A 355 7.67 5.41 27.06
C ALA A 355 7.35 6.57 28.01
N LYS A 356 8.02 7.70 27.82
CA LYS A 356 7.88 8.89 28.66
C LYS A 356 7.07 9.98 27.99
N VAL A 357 7.05 10.03 26.66
CA VAL A 357 6.39 11.09 25.89
C VAL A 357 5.59 10.47 24.75
N LEU A 358 4.33 10.86 24.66
CA LEU A 358 3.43 10.60 23.54
C LEU A 358 3.17 11.92 22.83
N LYS A 359 3.39 11.98 21.53
CA LYS A 359 3.35 13.25 20.78
C LYS A 359 2.61 13.10 19.46
N LEU A 360 1.67 14.01 19.21
CA LEU A 360 1.08 14.24 17.90
C LEU A 360 1.74 15.47 17.29
N LYS A 361 2.22 15.34 16.05
CA LYS A 361 2.73 16.45 15.26
C LYS A 361 1.84 16.66 14.05
N VAL A 362 1.28 17.85 13.91
CA VAL A 362 0.56 18.29 12.71
C VAL A 362 1.38 19.36 12.01
N ASN A 363 1.64 19.16 10.71
CA ASN A 363 2.25 20.17 9.87
C ASN A 363 1.13 20.82 9.04
N VAL A 364 0.87 22.10 9.28
CA VAL A 364 -0.11 22.91 8.55
C VAL A 364 0.62 23.64 7.43
N ASN A 365 0.41 23.19 6.20
CA ASN A 365 1.11 23.67 5.00
C ASN A 365 0.43 24.89 4.36
N ASP A 366 -0.74 25.32 4.83
CA ASP A 366 -1.43 26.52 4.35
C ASP A 366 -2.27 27.12 5.47
N ALA A 367 -2.01 28.39 5.81
CA ALA A 367 -2.70 29.08 6.90
C ALA A 367 -4.23 29.06 6.78
N ARG A 368 -4.77 28.96 5.55
CA ARG A 368 -6.22 28.91 5.31
C ARG A 368 -6.88 27.64 5.87
N ARG A 369 -6.11 26.60 6.17
CA ARG A 369 -6.58 25.31 6.68
C ARG A 369 -6.26 25.07 8.15
N ILE A 370 -5.81 26.11 8.86
CA ILE A 370 -5.51 26.03 10.30
C ILE A 370 -6.70 25.47 11.08
N HIS A 371 -7.92 25.95 10.79
CA HIS A 371 -9.12 25.48 11.50
C HIS A 371 -9.35 23.97 11.33
N GLN A 372 -9.35 23.48 10.08
CA GLN A 372 -9.48 22.06 9.77
C GLN A 372 -8.38 21.21 10.44
N SER A 373 -7.15 21.72 10.47
CA SER A 373 -6.01 21.06 11.12
C SER A 373 -6.14 21.03 12.64
N CYS A 374 -6.61 22.12 13.26
CA CYS A 374 -6.86 22.20 14.70
C CYS A 374 -8.04 21.28 15.10
N GLU A 375 -9.13 21.18 14.31
CA GLU A 375 -10.20 20.18 14.52
C GLU A 375 -9.69 18.74 14.42
N LYS A 376 -8.86 18.45 13.40
CA LYS A 376 -8.31 17.10 13.23
C LYS A 376 -7.35 16.73 14.36
N LEU A 377 -6.57 17.69 14.85
CA LEU A 377 -5.69 17.52 16.01
C LEU A 377 -6.51 17.24 17.27
N GLU A 378 -7.55 18.04 17.55
CA GLU A 378 -8.40 17.89 18.73
C GLU A 378 -9.01 16.49 18.79
N SER A 379 -9.63 16.04 17.70
CA SER A 379 -10.25 14.71 17.62
C SER A 379 -9.27 13.56 17.90
N ILE A 380 -8.03 13.64 17.40
CA ILE A 380 -7.03 12.59 17.60
C ILE A 380 -6.37 12.71 18.98
N ALA A 381 -6.17 13.93 19.47
CA ALA A 381 -5.65 14.20 20.81
C ALA A 381 -6.60 13.68 21.89
N GLU A 382 -7.92 13.79 21.67
CA GLU A 382 -8.96 13.20 22.53
C GLU A 382 -8.79 11.68 22.65
N VAL A 383 -8.69 10.98 21.50
CA VAL A 383 -8.47 9.52 21.48
C VAL A 383 -7.16 9.15 22.18
N LEU A 384 -6.09 9.91 21.96
CA LEU A 384 -4.80 9.68 22.61
C LEU A 384 -4.90 9.88 24.14
N SER A 385 -5.58 10.93 24.60
CA SER A 385 -5.77 11.23 26.01
C SER A 385 -6.54 10.11 26.71
N VAL A 386 -7.67 9.69 26.14
CA VAL A 386 -8.47 8.58 26.68
C VAL A 386 -7.68 7.28 26.69
N SER A 387 -6.93 6.98 25.62
CA SER A 387 -6.18 5.71 25.53
C SER A 387 -4.95 5.65 26.45
N SER A 388 -4.35 6.81 26.77
CA SER A 388 -3.09 6.87 27.53
C SER A 388 -3.26 7.27 29.00
N VAL A 389 -4.20 8.16 29.31
CA VAL A 389 -4.47 8.67 30.66
C VAL A 389 -5.83 8.18 31.19
N GLY A 390 -6.72 7.70 30.31
CA GLY A 390 -8.07 7.27 30.70
C GLY A 390 -9.08 8.42 30.82
N LEU A 391 -8.70 9.63 30.44
CA LEU A 391 -9.49 10.85 30.58
C LEU A 391 -9.60 11.62 29.25
N SER A 392 -10.75 12.26 29.05
CA SER A 392 -10.98 13.22 27.97
C SER A 392 -10.15 14.49 28.14
N LEU A 393 -9.92 15.23 27.05
CA LEU A 393 -9.26 16.53 27.12
C LEU A 393 -10.11 17.54 27.91
N SER A 394 -9.45 18.42 28.65
CA SER A 394 -10.11 19.54 29.31
C SER A 394 -10.71 20.51 28.28
N GLU A 395 -11.76 21.24 28.67
CA GLU A 395 -12.35 22.26 27.80
C GLU A 395 -11.36 23.40 27.50
N GLN A 396 -10.43 23.67 28.42
CA GLN A 396 -9.33 24.63 28.21
C GLN A 396 -8.37 24.14 27.13
N MET A 397 -7.98 22.86 27.15
CA MET A 397 -7.10 22.27 26.14
C MET A 397 -7.78 22.24 24.77
N LYS A 398 -9.05 21.84 24.69
CA LYS A 398 -9.82 21.89 23.43
C LYS A 398 -9.89 23.30 22.86
N SER A 399 -10.19 24.28 23.72
CA SER A 399 -10.21 25.70 23.34
C SER A 399 -8.83 26.19 22.87
N ALA A 400 -7.75 25.74 23.53
CA ALA A 400 -6.38 26.06 23.14
C ALA A 400 -6.01 25.46 21.78
N ILE A 401 -6.40 24.21 21.50
CA ILE A 401 -6.19 23.55 20.21
C ILE A 401 -6.96 24.29 19.11
N LEU A 402 -8.26 24.54 19.29
CA LEU A 402 -9.11 25.19 18.28
C LEU A 402 -8.73 26.65 18.03
N GLY A 403 -8.30 27.37 19.08
CA GLY A 403 -7.74 28.71 18.98
C GLY A 403 -6.28 28.74 18.52
N CYS A 404 -5.66 27.57 18.39
CA CYS A 404 -4.26 27.35 18.02
C CYS A 404 -3.30 28.23 18.88
N ASN A 405 -3.54 28.23 20.20
CA ASN A 405 -2.77 28.97 21.20
C ASN A 405 -1.95 28.00 22.07
N PRO A 406 -0.66 28.27 22.36
CA PRO A 406 0.12 27.44 23.28
C PRO A 406 -0.55 27.33 24.66
N TYR A 407 -0.61 26.12 25.20
CA TYR A 407 -1.23 25.85 26.49
C TYR A 407 -0.58 24.62 27.15
N PHE A 408 -0.67 24.54 28.48
CA PHE A 408 -0.24 23.36 29.22
C PHE A 408 -1.09 23.16 30.47
N GLU A 409 -1.22 21.91 30.89
CA GLU A 409 -1.93 21.51 32.09
C GLU A 409 -1.31 20.24 32.68
N GLU A 410 -1.62 19.95 33.95
CA GLU A 410 -1.22 18.72 34.62
C GLU A 410 -2.47 17.89 34.95
N VAL A 411 -2.43 16.61 34.57
CA VAL A 411 -3.53 15.66 34.76
C VAL A 411 -2.94 14.32 35.21
N GLU A 412 -3.38 13.80 36.37
CA GLU A 412 -2.96 12.48 36.88
C GLU A 412 -1.43 12.26 36.92
N GLY A 413 -0.67 13.31 37.30
CA GLY A 413 0.81 13.24 37.33
C GLY A 413 1.49 13.23 35.95
N LYS A 414 0.76 13.59 34.89
CA LYS A 414 1.27 13.83 33.55
C LYS A 414 1.15 15.28 33.17
N THR A 415 2.08 15.76 32.37
CA THR A 415 2.00 17.09 31.75
C THR A 415 1.44 16.96 30.34
N ILE A 416 0.35 17.66 30.05
CA ILE A 416 -0.22 17.78 28.71
C ILE A 416 0.12 19.17 28.19
N LYS A 417 0.71 19.26 26.99
CA LYS A 417 1.20 20.51 26.41
C LYS A 417 0.87 20.62 24.93
N LEU A 418 0.39 21.80 24.53
CA LEU A 418 0.26 22.22 23.15
C LEU A 418 1.35 23.27 22.83
N ILE A 419 2.16 22.99 21.81
CA ILE A 419 3.17 23.90 21.27
C ILE A 419 2.75 24.30 19.86
N VAL A 420 2.86 25.59 19.55
CA VAL A 420 2.56 26.17 18.24
C VAL A 420 3.81 26.89 17.72
N GLU A 421 4.32 26.48 16.57
CA GLU A 421 5.54 27.02 15.96
C GLU A 421 5.26 27.48 14.53
N HIS A 422 5.38 28.77 14.25
CA HIS A 422 5.22 29.30 12.90
C HIS A 422 6.48 29.14 12.06
N TRP A 423 6.33 28.73 10.79
CA TRP A 423 7.45 28.60 9.87
C TRP A 423 7.87 29.97 9.32
N SER A 424 9.10 30.38 9.61
CA SER A 424 9.68 31.60 9.04
C SER A 424 9.87 31.46 7.53
N ASN A 425 9.52 32.50 6.77
CA ASN A 425 9.75 32.60 5.31
C ASN A 425 9.05 31.55 4.43
N TYR A 426 7.99 30.90 4.92
CA TYR A 426 7.20 29.98 4.11
C TYR A 426 6.07 30.70 3.36
N LYS A 427 5.97 30.48 2.04
CA LYS A 427 5.07 31.22 1.13
C LYS A 427 3.59 31.22 1.56
N PHE A 428 3.13 30.18 2.25
CA PHE A 428 1.73 30.04 2.68
C PHE A 428 1.54 30.20 4.20
N ASN A 429 2.53 30.76 4.90
CA ASN A 429 2.48 31.00 6.36
C ASN A 429 2.09 29.77 7.18
N GLY A 430 2.77 28.65 6.92
CA GLY A 430 2.52 27.37 7.59
C GLY A 430 2.97 27.37 9.05
N LEU A 431 2.53 26.36 9.80
CA LEU A 431 2.88 26.18 11.20
C LEU A 431 2.92 24.70 11.60
N ASP A 432 3.63 24.42 12.68
CA ASP A 432 3.63 23.12 13.37
C ASP A 432 2.76 23.22 14.64
N LEU A 433 1.86 22.28 14.81
CA LEU A 433 1.17 22.02 16.09
C LEU A 433 1.74 20.74 16.69
N LYS A 434 2.19 20.80 17.94
CA LYS A 434 2.67 19.64 18.69
C LYS A 434 1.85 19.49 19.96
N PHE A 435 1.03 18.44 20.01
CA PHE A 435 0.34 18.03 21.23
C PHE A 435 1.15 16.93 21.89
N MET A 436 1.48 17.08 23.17
CA MET A 436 2.38 16.19 23.90
C MET A 436 1.77 15.81 25.26
N ILE A 437 1.82 14.52 25.59
CA ILE A 437 1.55 14.00 26.93
C ILE A 437 2.87 13.41 27.43
N SER A 438 3.42 13.97 28.50
CA SER A 438 4.70 13.55 29.08
C SER A 438 4.54 13.10 30.53
N SER A 439 5.30 12.08 30.88
CA SER A 439 5.53 11.64 32.26
C SER A 439 6.59 12.52 32.89
N ILE A 440 6.37 12.92 34.15
CA ILE A 440 7.28 13.76 34.93
C ILE A 440 8.63 13.05 35.15
#